data_AF-A0A1Z5TFV0-F1
#
_entry.id   AF-A0A1Z5TFV0-F1
#
_cell.length_a   1.000
_cell.length_b   1.000
_cell.length_c   1.000
_cell.angle_alpha   90.00
_cell.angle_beta   90.00
_cell.angle_gamma   90.00
#
_symmetry.space_group_name_H-M   'P 1'
#
loop_
_entity.id
_entity.type
_entity.pdbx_description
1 polymer ?
#
loop_
_entity_poly.entity_id
_entity_poly.type
_entity_poly.pdbx_seq_one_letter_code
_entity_poly.pdbx_strand_id
1 'polypeptide(L)'
;MPGANLSVIETIYMMDLCPFETVANPTGTISQFCDLFTEQEWHQYNYYETLDKYYGYSHGNPLGPTQGVGFAKELIARLTNTPVREGASTNSTLDENTTTFPLGRQLYADFSHDNDMTAIFSALGLYNTTAALPNTTIVEAPQADGYSAAWTASFAARAYFEKMTCHGHDEELVRIIVNDRVQPLTQCGGDHLGRCTLSAFIDSLDFVKMDLRGFDFDRGMQAFEQGKLKLDDSHFVYTLCPELQKVKVLQDDGKLVDKKTDITLRMLLTHTAGFGYEFFNPKLRDYGRPVGFDVFHGDEKEILRMPLVNQPGERFEYGISIDWAGIVLERATGIKLNDWIQENIMKPLKLENINMFPTQHMKDQLACMQQRWPGDPGKCEERDHIMREPLLAKTDHEKKHIFHSGGAGAYAKPAEYVQVLAALLNDGTSPNTGAQILKKHTVDEMFTNQIPNMPDFARQGIPAAKPEQTNPAPELYPQEGQPPQGWGLSFMMTVEPGATGRGRNTAWWAGIANLFWWCDREKGVAGMIASQVMPFGDMHVMSQWAACEAAVYSALS
;
A
#
# COMPACT_ATOMS: atom_id res chain seq x y z
N MET A 1 -28.56 -8.21 -37.71
CA MET A 1 -29.45 -7.42 -38.61
C MET A 1 -28.74 -7.04 -39.92
N PRO A 2 -29.05 -7.69 -41.06
CA PRO A 2 -28.42 -7.37 -42.35
C PRO A 2 -28.73 -5.94 -42.82
N GLY A 3 -27.70 -5.19 -43.23
CA GLY A 3 -27.84 -3.85 -43.82
C GLY A 3 -27.92 -2.66 -42.84
N ALA A 4 -27.96 -2.91 -41.52
CA ALA A 4 -28.07 -1.84 -40.51
C ALA A 4 -26.74 -1.07 -40.25
N ASN A 5 -25.60 -1.60 -40.71
CA ASN A 5 -24.25 -1.02 -40.56
C ASN A 5 -23.88 -0.62 -39.11
N LEU A 6 -24.27 -1.45 -38.14
CA LEU A 6 -23.92 -1.29 -36.72
C LEU A 6 -22.50 -1.79 -36.45
N SER A 7 -21.80 -1.11 -35.55
CA SER A 7 -20.55 -1.61 -34.95
C SER A 7 -20.83 -2.70 -33.90
N VAL A 8 -19.77 -3.39 -33.48
CA VAL A 8 -19.85 -4.40 -32.39
C VAL A 8 -20.32 -3.77 -31.08
N ILE A 9 -19.85 -2.57 -30.76
CA ILE A 9 -20.22 -1.85 -29.53
C ILE A 9 -21.70 -1.43 -29.57
N GLU A 10 -22.18 -0.87 -30.69
CA GLU A 10 -23.61 -0.54 -30.84
C GLU A 10 -24.50 -1.79 -30.81
N THR A 11 -23.98 -2.94 -31.24
CA THR A 11 -24.69 -4.23 -31.13
C THR A 11 -24.86 -4.64 -29.67
N ILE A 12 -23.81 -4.50 -28.84
CA ILE A 12 -23.88 -4.75 -27.39
C ILE A 12 -24.89 -3.79 -26.73
N TYR A 13 -24.82 -2.49 -27.02
CA TYR A 13 -25.80 -1.52 -26.48
C TYR A 13 -27.25 -1.84 -26.87
N MET A 14 -27.49 -2.43 -28.05
CA MET A 14 -28.83 -2.93 -28.42
C MET A 14 -29.24 -4.19 -27.66
N MET A 15 -28.29 -5.01 -27.20
CA MET A 15 -28.55 -6.13 -26.30
C MET A 15 -28.86 -5.63 -24.88
N ASP A 16 -28.16 -4.61 -24.39
CA ASP A 16 -28.45 -3.96 -23.09
C ASP A 16 -29.90 -3.44 -23.02
N LEU A 17 -30.41 -2.87 -24.12
CA LEU A 17 -31.78 -2.34 -24.16
C LEU A 17 -32.86 -3.39 -23.85
N CYS A 18 -32.62 -4.68 -24.13
CA CYS A 18 -33.56 -5.75 -23.81
C CYS A 18 -33.92 -5.80 -22.32
N PRO A 19 -32.99 -6.03 -21.36
CA PRO A 19 -33.31 -5.99 -19.93
C PRO A 19 -33.69 -4.59 -19.44
N PHE A 20 -33.02 -3.51 -19.89
CA PHE A 20 -33.33 -2.15 -19.41
C PHE A 20 -34.77 -1.73 -19.74
N GLU A 21 -35.25 -1.91 -20.97
CA GLU A 21 -36.63 -1.57 -21.35
C GLU A 21 -37.64 -2.52 -20.68
N THR A 22 -37.32 -3.82 -20.56
CA THR A 22 -38.17 -4.81 -19.89
C THR A 22 -38.41 -4.44 -18.42
N VAL A 23 -37.38 -3.99 -17.70
CA VAL A 23 -37.46 -3.59 -16.28
C VAL A 23 -38.08 -2.20 -16.11
N ALA A 24 -37.86 -1.28 -17.06
CA ALA A 24 -38.52 0.03 -17.06
C ALA A 24 -40.02 -0.05 -17.39
N ASN A 25 -40.48 -1.13 -18.04
CA ASN A 25 -41.88 -1.34 -18.36
C ASN A 25 -42.72 -1.64 -17.09
N PRO A 26 -43.77 -0.86 -16.78
CA PRO A 26 -44.56 -1.05 -15.54
C PRO A 26 -45.27 -2.40 -15.40
N THR A 27 -45.42 -3.15 -16.49
CA THR A 27 -46.00 -4.49 -16.52
C THR A 27 -44.97 -5.61 -16.73
N GLY A 28 -43.67 -5.29 -16.74
CA GLY A 28 -42.59 -6.25 -16.98
C GLY A 28 -42.66 -6.91 -18.37
N THR A 29 -43.26 -6.23 -19.36
CA THR A 29 -43.36 -6.76 -20.72
C THR A 29 -41.98 -6.81 -21.35
N ILE A 30 -41.60 -7.99 -21.85
CA ILE A 30 -40.31 -8.23 -22.52
C ILE A 30 -40.16 -7.27 -23.71
N SER A 31 -39.02 -6.61 -23.76
CA SER A 31 -38.63 -5.69 -24.83
C SER A 31 -38.56 -6.37 -26.20
N GLN A 32 -38.96 -5.65 -27.25
CA GLN A 32 -38.80 -6.12 -28.63
C GLN A 32 -37.32 -6.19 -29.07
N PHE A 33 -36.40 -5.54 -28.35
CA PHE A 33 -34.96 -5.72 -28.57
C PHE A 33 -34.51 -7.14 -28.22
N CYS A 34 -35.21 -7.85 -27.32
CA CYS A 34 -34.90 -9.23 -26.97
C CYS A 34 -35.06 -10.18 -28.18
N ASP A 35 -36.06 -9.94 -29.02
CA ASP A 35 -36.38 -10.74 -30.22
C ASP A 35 -35.44 -10.48 -31.41
N LEU A 36 -34.56 -9.46 -31.33
CA LEU A 36 -33.61 -9.14 -32.40
C LEU A 36 -32.39 -10.09 -32.44
N PHE A 37 -32.19 -10.88 -31.39
CA PHE A 37 -31.03 -11.73 -31.17
C PHE A 37 -31.45 -13.17 -30.87
N THR A 38 -30.68 -14.12 -31.39
CA THR A 38 -30.88 -15.55 -31.14
C THR A 38 -30.47 -15.95 -29.73
N GLU A 39 -30.98 -17.07 -29.24
CA GLU A 39 -30.55 -17.69 -27.97
C GLU A 39 -29.02 -17.85 -27.89
N GLN A 40 -28.38 -18.25 -29.00
CA GLN A 40 -26.91 -18.37 -29.06
C GLN A 40 -26.18 -17.02 -28.89
N GLU A 41 -26.72 -15.94 -29.44
CA GLU A 41 -26.18 -14.58 -29.24
C GLU A 41 -26.37 -14.13 -27.79
N TRP A 42 -27.50 -14.48 -27.15
CA TRP A 42 -27.70 -14.23 -25.70
C TRP A 42 -26.71 -14.99 -24.82
N HIS A 43 -26.36 -16.24 -25.16
CA HIS A 43 -25.28 -16.97 -24.48
C HIS A 43 -23.91 -16.29 -24.66
N GLN A 44 -23.61 -15.77 -25.85
CA GLN A 44 -22.39 -14.99 -26.12
C GLN A 44 -22.34 -13.68 -25.32
N TYR A 45 -23.46 -12.95 -25.26
CA TYR A 45 -23.59 -11.72 -24.48
C TYR A 45 -23.46 -11.97 -22.97
N ASN A 46 -24.12 -13.00 -22.42
CA ASN A 46 -23.91 -13.39 -21.02
C ASN A 46 -22.44 -13.73 -20.75
N TYR A 47 -21.74 -14.38 -21.68
CA TYR A 47 -20.32 -14.68 -21.51
C TYR A 47 -19.44 -13.42 -21.59
N TYR A 48 -19.76 -12.47 -22.48
CA TYR A 48 -19.12 -11.16 -22.57
C TYR A 48 -19.24 -10.40 -21.23
N GLU A 49 -20.45 -10.27 -20.69
CA GLU A 49 -20.69 -9.65 -19.38
C GLU A 49 -20.00 -10.45 -18.25
N THR A 50 -19.98 -11.77 -18.33
CA THR A 50 -19.26 -12.61 -17.35
C THR A 50 -17.76 -12.33 -17.35
N LEU A 51 -17.14 -12.10 -18.51
CA LEU A 51 -15.73 -11.72 -18.61
C LEU A 51 -15.48 -10.32 -18.04
N ASP A 52 -16.36 -9.35 -18.32
CA ASP A 52 -16.27 -8.00 -17.73
C ASP A 52 -16.36 -8.08 -16.19
N LYS A 53 -17.38 -8.74 -15.65
CA LYS A 53 -17.51 -8.89 -14.18
C LYS A 53 -16.34 -9.66 -13.58
N TYR A 54 -15.85 -10.70 -14.24
CA TYR A 54 -14.78 -11.56 -13.70
C TYR A 54 -13.43 -10.82 -13.66
N TYR A 55 -13.05 -10.14 -14.74
CA TYR A 55 -11.77 -9.44 -14.89
C TYR A 55 -11.81 -7.95 -14.49
N GLY A 56 -12.99 -7.37 -14.26
CA GLY A 56 -13.16 -6.05 -13.67
C GLY A 56 -13.23 -6.10 -12.14
N TYR A 57 -14.14 -6.92 -11.60
CA TYR A 57 -14.60 -6.79 -10.21
C TYR A 57 -14.46 -8.08 -9.37
N SER A 58 -14.11 -9.22 -9.98
CA SER A 58 -14.00 -10.51 -9.29
C SER A 58 -12.55 -11.04 -9.23
N HIS A 59 -12.38 -12.32 -8.90
CA HIS A 59 -11.09 -13.02 -8.73
C HIS A 59 -10.20 -13.05 -9.99
N GLY A 60 -10.73 -12.74 -11.17
CA GLY A 60 -9.91 -12.50 -12.36
C GLY A 60 -9.04 -11.24 -12.26
N ASN A 61 -9.37 -10.33 -11.35
CA ASN A 61 -8.61 -9.12 -11.02
C ASN A 61 -8.09 -9.20 -9.57
N PRO A 62 -6.77 -9.14 -9.33
CA PRO A 62 -6.21 -9.05 -7.97
C PRO A 62 -6.73 -7.89 -7.12
N LEU A 63 -7.27 -6.83 -7.74
CA LEU A 63 -7.89 -5.68 -7.06
C LEU A 63 -9.43 -5.72 -7.05
N GLY A 64 -10.06 -6.65 -7.76
CA GLY A 64 -11.52 -6.79 -7.82
C GLY A 64 -12.15 -6.95 -6.44
N PRO A 65 -11.75 -7.97 -5.65
CA PRO A 65 -12.24 -8.19 -4.29
C PRO A 65 -12.02 -7.01 -3.34
N THR A 66 -11.00 -6.17 -3.55
CA THR A 66 -10.69 -5.02 -2.68
C THR A 66 -11.85 -4.03 -2.61
N GLN A 67 -12.61 -3.88 -3.70
CA GLN A 67 -13.76 -2.96 -3.78
C GLN A 67 -14.91 -3.39 -2.83
N GLY A 68 -15.04 -4.69 -2.55
CA GLY A 68 -16.05 -5.24 -1.65
C GLY A 68 -15.68 -5.25 -0.15
N VAL A 69 -14.46 -4.84 0.20
CA VAL A 69 -13.94 -4.95 1.58
C VAL A 69 -14.71 -4.10 2.59
N GLY A 70 -15.18 -2.91 2.20
CA GLY A 70 -15.96 -2.03 3.08
C GLY A 70 -17.24 -2.69 3.59
N PHE A 71 -18.09 -3.13 2.65
CA PHE A 71 -19.29 -3.90 2.97
C PHE A 71 -18.98 -5.19 3.74
N ALA A 72 -17.90 -5.91 3.41
CA ALA A 72 -17.51 -7.11 4.15
C ALA A 72 -17.18 -6.79 5.63
N LYS A 73 -16.53 -5.66 5.92
CA LYS A 73 -16.26 -5.17 7.29
C LYS A 73 -17.55 -4.75 8.01
N GLU A 74 -18.45 -4.04 7.33
CA GLU A 74 -19.79 -3.73 7.86
C GLU A 74 -20.60 -4.99 8.18
N LEU A 75 -20.57 -5.98 7.29
CA LEU A 75 -21.26 -7.27 7.48
C LEU A 75 -20.71 -7.99 8.71
N ILE A 76 -19.38 -8.07 8.86
CA ILE A 76 -18.76 -8.64 10.07
C ILE A 76 -19.27 -7.91 11.32
N ALA A 77 -19.25 -6.57 11.34
CA ALA A 77 -19.73 -5.76 12.46
C ALA A 77 -21.20 -6.05 12.83
N ARG A 78 -22.08 -6.11 11.84
CA ARG A 78 -23.51 -6.42 12.02
C ARG A 78 -23.74 -7.86 12.50
N LEU A 79 -22.95 -8.83 12.01
CA LEU A 79 -23.02 -10.23 12.43
C LEU A 79 -22.51 -10.44 13.87
N THR A 80 -21.40 -9.80 14.26
CA THR A 80 -20.80 -9.92 15.61
C THR A 80 -21.44 -9.00 16.65
N ASN A 81 -22.26 -8.03 16.22
CA ASN A 81 -22.75 -6.95 17.08
C ASN A 81 -21.60 -6.15 17.74
N THR A 82 -20.51 -5.94 17.00
CA THR A 82 -19.39 -5.07 17.39
C THR A 82 -19.24 -3.91 16.40
N PRO A 83 -18.72 -2.74 16.80
CA PRO A 83 -18.44 -1.66 15.85
C PRO A 83 -17.55 -2.10 14.68
N VAL A 84 -17.70 -1.43 13.54
CA VAL A 84 -16.79 -1.59 12.39
C VAL A 84 -15.38 -1.28 12.86
N ARG A 85 -14.43 -2.18 12.59
CA ARG A 85 -13.00 -1.93 12.84
C ARG A 85 -12.43 -1.18 11.64
N GLU A 86 -11.78 -0.05 11.90
CA GLU A 86 -11.28 0.88 10.89
C GLU A 86 -10.52 0.21 9.74
N GLY A 87 -10.66 0.77 8.54
CA GLY A 87 -9.84 0.47 7.37
C GLY A 87 -10.45 1.00 6.07
N ALA A 88 -9.86 0.63 4.94
CA ALA A 88 -10.28 1.15 3.64
C ALA A 88 -11.77 0.89 3.32
N SER A 89 -12.40 1.91 2.71
CA SER A 89 -13.76 1.88 2.15
C SER A 89 -14.95 1.77 3.13
N THR A 90 -14.76 2.07 4.42
CA THR A 90 -15.85 2.30 5.41
C THR A 90 -15.89 3.77 5.83
N ASN A 91 -17.07 4.32 6.11
CA ASN A 91 -17.25 5.72 6.51
C ASN A 91 -17.42 5.84 8.03
N SER A 92 -16.32 6.01 8.76
CA SER A 92 -16.31 6.10 10.23
C SER A 92 -17.32 7.11 10.81
N THR A 93 -17.58 8.23 10.13
CA THR A 93 -18.58 9.23 10.57
C THR A 93 -20.00 8.65 10.64
N LEU A 94 -20.32 7.70 9.77
CA LEU A 94 -21.60 6.98 9.77
C LEU A 94 -21.53 5.68 10.58
N ASP A 95 -20.42 4.95 10.47
CA ASP A 95 -20.24 3.58 10.96
C ASP A 95 -19.95 3.47 12.46
N GLU A 96 -19.36 4.51 13.06
CA GLU A 96 -19.18 4.61 14.52
C GLU A 96 -20.43 5.16 15.22
N ASN A 97 -21.27 5.91 14.49
CA ASN A 97 -22.46 6.53 15.04
C ASN A 97 -23.63 5.53 15.03
N THR A 98 -24.01 5.05 16.20
CA THR A 98 -25.11 4.08 16.41
C THR A 98 -26.49 4.55 15.93
N THR A 99 -26.64 5.83 15.55
CA THR A 99 -27.85 6.37 14.91
C THR A 99 -27.88 6.04 13.41
N THR A 100 -26.75 6.14 12.73
CA THR A 100 -26.58 5.92 11.28
C THR A 100 -26.18 4.49 10.95
N PHE A 101 -25.40 3.84 11.82
CA PHE A 101 -25.06 2.41 11.74
C PHE A 101 -25.56 1.67 12.99
N PRO A 102 -26.88 1.42 13.11
CA PRO A 102 -27.46 0.81 14.29
C PRO A 102 -27.20 -0.70 14.33
N LEU A 103 -26.34 -1.15 15.25
CA LEU A 103 -26.12 -2.58 15.52
C LEU A 103 -27.33 -3.23 16.23
N GLY A 104 -27.33 -4.57 16.29
CA GLY A 104 -28.32 -5.36 17.04
C GLY A 104 -29.72 -5.48 16.41
N ARG A 105 -29.89 -5.09 15.14
CA ARG A 105 -31.17 -5.24 14.42
C ARG A 105 -31.36 -6.67 13.92
N GLN A 106 -32.63 -7.09 13.81
CA GLN A 106 -33.03 -8.38 13.24
C GLN A 106 -32.97 -8.42 11.71
N LEU A 107 -32.98 -7.26 11.06
CA LEU A 107 -32.94 -7.10 9.61
C LEU A 107 -32.15 -5.85 9.26
N TYR A 108 -31.31 -5.97 8.23
CA TYR A 108 -30.62 -4.88 7.55
C TYR A 108 -30.98 -4.96 6.06
N ALA A 109 -30.99 -3.83 5.37
CA ALA A 109 -31.28 -3.76 3.95
C ALA A 109 -30.38 -2.72 3.29
N ASP A 110 -29.50 -3.19 2.41
CA ASP A 110 -28.55 -2.37 1.66
C ASP A 110 -28.91 -2.41 0.17
N PHE A 111 -28.49 -1.39 -0.58
CA PHE A 111 -28.72 -1.27 -2.02
C PHE A 111 -27.39 -0.90 -2.69
N SER A 112 -27.02 -1.61 -3.76
CA SER A 112 -25.71 -1.48 -4.43
C SER A 112 -25.82 -1.74 -5.93
N HIS A 113 -24.76 -1.48 -6.68
CA HIS A 113 -24.63 -1.79 -8.10
C HIS A 113 -24.21 -3.26 -8.32
N ASP A 114 -24.39 -3.79 -9.54
CA ASP A 114 -24.04 -5.17 -9.92
C ASP A 114 -22.52 -5.46 -9.82
N ASN A 115 -21.71 -4.46 -10.15
CA ASN A 115 -20.26 -4.41 -9.97
C ASN A 115 -19.87 -4.53 -8.50
N ASP A 116 -20.51 -3.75 -7.62
CA ASP A 116 -20.27 -3.80 -6.17
C ASP A 116 -20.64 -5.17 -5.61
N MET A 117 -21.80 -5.72 -6.01
CA MET A 117 -22.23 -7.06 -5.60
C MET A 117 -21.20 -8.11 -6.00
N THR A 118 -20.65 -8.02 -7.21
CA THR A 118 -19.58 -8.91 -7.68
C THR A 118 -18.33 -8.79 -6.80
N ALA A 119 -17.88 -7.57 -6.51
CA ALA A 119 -16.72 -7.32 -5.65
C ALA A 119 -16.96 -7.81 -4.21
N ILE A 120 -18.16 -7.60 -3.66
CA ILE A 120 -18.60 -8.07 -2.33
C ILE A 120 -18.53 -9.59 -2.25
N PHE A 121 -19.08 -10.29 -3.24
CA PHE A 121 -19.03 -11.77 -3.26
C PHE A 121 -17.60 -12.27 -3.25
N SER A 122 -16.73 -11.63 -4.03
CA SER A 122 -15.32 -12.03 -4.13
C SER A 122 -14.52 -11.66 -2.88
N ALA A 123 -14.80 -10.52 -2.24
CA ALA A 123 -14.25 -10.14 -0.93
C ALA A 123 -14.63 -11.15 0.17
N LEU A 124 -15.85 -11.69 0.11
CA LEU A 124 -16.36 -12.72 1.01
C LEU A 124 -15.88 -14.15 0.66
N GLY A 125 -15.00 -14.29 -0.34
CA GLY A 125 -14.43 -15.57 -0.78
C GLY A 125 -15.38 -16.44 -1.61
N LEU A 126 -16.54 -15.93 -2.04
CA LEU A 126 -17.45 -16.67 -2.93
C LEU A 126 -16.86 -16.76 -4.33
N TYR A 127 -17.13 -17.87 -5.03
CA TYR A 127 -16.64 -18.14 -6.40
C TYR A 127 -15.10 -18.12 -6.56
N ASN A 128 -14.35 -18.28 -5.46
CA ASN A 128 -12.89 -18.30 -5.49
C ASN A 128 -12.29 -19.55 -6.15
N THR A 129 -13.09 -20.59 -6.40
CA THR A 129 -12.67 -21.79 -7.15
C THR A 129 -12.79 -21.63 -8.66
N THR A 130 -13.57 -20.65 -9.15
CA THR A 130 -13.78 -20.39 -10.58
C THR A 130 -12.44 -20.11 -11.27
N ALA A 131 -12.02 -21.05 -12.11
CA ALA A 131 -10.80 -20.94 -12.91
C ALA A 131 -10.87 -19.75 -13.90
N ALA A 132 -9.70 -19.25 -14.30
CA ALA A 132 -9.57 -18.14 -15.24
C ALA A 132 -10.34 -18.40 -16.55
N LEU A 133 -11.24 -17.48 -16.90
CA LEU A 133 -12.20 -17.63 -18.00
C LEU A 133 -11.58 -17.24 -19.36
N PRO A 134 -11.52 -18.13 -20.36
CA PRO A 134 -10.86 -17.86 -21.64
C PRO A 134 -11.64 -16.89 -22.53
N ASN A 135 -10.97 -15.85 -23.05
CA ASN A 135 -11.59 -14.89 -23.97
C ASN A 135 -11.92 -15.43 -25.39
N THR A 136 -11.57 -16.69 -25.70
CA THR A 136 -11.80 -17.32 -27.01
C THR A 136 -12.94 -18.36 -27.03
N THR A 137 -13.41 -18.81 -25.86
CA THR A 137 -14.31 -19.97 -25.75
C THR A 137 -15.33 -19.72 -24.66
N ILE A 138 -16.63 -19.86 -24.96
CA ILE A 138 -17.69 -19.73 -23.96
C ILE A 138 -17.54 -20.85 -22.91
N VAL A 139 -17.60 -20.47 -21.64
CA VAL A 139 -17.68 -21.37 -20.50
C VAL A 139 -18.98 -21.07 -19.76
N GLU A 140 -19.88 -22.05 -19.70
CA GLU A 140 -21.19 -21.88 -19.07
C GLU A 140 -21.08 -21.92 -17.54
N ALA A 141 -22.04 -21.31 -16.84
CA ALA A 141 -21.98 -21.17 -15.38
C ALA A 141 -21.70 -22.49 -14.61
N PRO A 142 -22.30 -23.66 -14.95
CA PRO A 142 -21.98 -24.93 -14.29
C PRO A 142 -20.54 -25.43 -14.49
N GLN A 143 -19.84 -24.95 -15.53
CA GLN A 143 -18.43 -25.25 -15.82
C GLN A 143 -17.48 -24.24 -15.15
N ALA A 144 -18.00 -23.06 -14.78
CA ALA A 144 -17.30 -21.99 -14.07
C ALA A 144 -17.62 -22.00 -12.55
N ASP A 145 -17.85 -23.17 -11.96
CA ASP A 145 -18.23 -23.38 -10.55
C ASP A 145 -19.46 -22.57 -10.08
N GLY A 146 -20.37 -22.29 -11.00
CA GLY A 146 -21.61 -21.54 -10.75
C GLY A 146 -21.48 -20.03 -10.82
N TYR A 147 -20.37 -19.50 -11.33
CA TYR A 147 -20.16 -18.07 -11.64
C TYR A 147 -20.57 -17.75 -13.08
N SER A 148 -21.47 -16.79 -13.24
CA SER A 148 -21.70 -16.03 -14.48
C SER A 148 -22.45 -14.74 -14.13
N ALA A 149 -22.34 -13.71 -14.96
CA ALA A 149 -23.06 -12.45 -14.74
C ALA A 149 -24.58 -12.67 -14.58
N ALA A 150 -25.20 -13.48 -15.44
CA ALA A 150 -26.62 -13.81 -15.33
C ALA A 150 -27.01 -14.62 -14.08
N TRP A 151 -26.07 -15.33 -13.43
CA TRP A 151 -26.33 -16.12 -12.22
C TRP A 151 -26.03 -15.36 -10.92
N THR A 152 -25.05 -14.46 -10.91
CA THR A 152 -24.60 -13.74 -9.72
C THR A 152 -25.13 -12.31 -9.65
N ALA A 153 -25.17 -11.60 -10.78
CA ALA A 153 -25.30 -10.15 -10.87
C ALA A 153 -26.35 -9.71 -11.91
N SER A 154 -27.44 -10.48 -12.05
CA SER A 154 -28.56 -10.18 -12.94
C SER A 154 -29.39 -8.97 -12.50
N PHE A 155 -30.29 -8.50 -13.37
CA PHE A 155 -31.24 -7.44 -13.02
C PHE A 155 -32.09 -7.82 -11.81
N ALA A 156 -32.16 -6.93 -10.83
CA ALA A 156 -32.79 -7.16 -9.53
C ALA A 156 -32.19 -8.35 -8.74
N ALA A 157 -30.90 -8.65 -8.94
CA ALA A 157 -30.16 -9.62 -8.13
C ALA A 157 -30.25 -9.33 -6.63
N ARG A 158 -30.20 -10.39 -5.82
CA ARG A 158 -30.34 -10.32 -4.36
C ARG A 158 -29.34 -11.23 -3.69
N ALA A 159 -28.74 -10.71 -2.63
CA ALA A 159 -27.95 -11.48 -1.69
C ALA A 159 -28.58 -11.41 -0.30
N TYR A 160 -28.69 -12.56 0.38
CA TYR A 160 -29.14 -12.65 1.75
C TYR A 160 -28.02 -13.24 2.60
N PHE A 161 -27.63 -12.52 3.66
CA PHE A 161 -26.64 -12.95 4.64
C PHE A 161 -27.38 -13.25 5.94
N GLU A 162 -27.58 -14.53 6.23
CA GLU A 162 -28.41 -14.99 7.34
C GLU A 162 -27.54 -15.42 8.51
N LYS A 163 -27.79 -14.84 9.71
CA LYS A 163 -27.30 -15.37 10.98
C LYS A 163 -28.41 -16.13 11.70
N MET A 164 -28.15 -17.36 12.13
CA MET A 164 -29.18 -18.24 12.70
C MET A 164 -28.68 -19.07 13.87
N THR A 165 -29.50 -19.19 14.92
CA THR A 165 -29.33 -20.18 15.98
C THR A 165 -30.02 -21.48 15.57
N CYS A 166 -29.30 -22.60 15.55
CA CYS A 166 -29.84 -23.89 15.11
C CYS A 166 -29.82 -24.91 16.26
N HIS A 167 -30.89 -25.70 16.39
CA HIS A 167 -30.99 -26.74 17.42
C HIS A 167 -29.87 -27.78 17.24
N GLY A 168 -29.05 -27.98 18.28
CA GLY A 168 -27.90 -28.89 18.27
C GLY A 168 -26.58 -28.24 17.87
N HIS A 169 -26.52 -26.91 17.73
CA HIS A 169 -25.28 -26.15 17.60
C HIS A 169 -25.13 -25.19 18.79
N ASP A 170 -23.94 -25.16 19.40
CA ASP A 170 -23.63 -24.26 20.53
C ASP A 170 -23.25 -22.84 20.06
N GLU A 171 -23.05 -22.64 18.75
CA GLU A 171 -22.67 -21.39 18.12
C GLU A 171 -23.70 -20.96 17.05
N GLU A 172 -23.79 -19.65 16.80
CA GLU A 172 -24.54 -19.10 15.67
C GLU A 172 -23.93 -19.56 14.34
N LEU A 173 -24.79 -19.88 13.37
CA LEU A 173 -24.39 -20.25 12.02
C LEU A 173 -24.63 -19.10 11.04
N VAL A 174 -23.82 -19.03 9.99
CA VAL A 174 -23.98 -18.12 8.85
C VAL A 174 -24.34 -18.90 7.59
N ARG A 175 -25.26 -18.36 6.79
CA ARG A 175 -25.58 -18.82 5.43
C ARG A 175 -25.61 -17.64 4.47
N ILE A 176 -25.19 -17.86 3.22
CA ILE A 176 -25.34 -16.87 2.14
C ILE A 176 -26.20 -17.46 1.02
N ILE A 177 -27.17 -16.68 0.55
CA ILE A 177 -28.05 -17.02 -0.57
C ILE A 177 -27.91 -15.92 -1.62
N VAL A 178 -27.58 -16.28 -2.86
CA VAL A 178 -27.47 -15.36 -4.01
C VAL A 178 -28.48 -15.81 -5.07
N ASN A 179 -29.44 -14.95 -5.43
CA ASN A 179 -30.49 -15.25 -6.42
C ASN A 179 -31.17 -16.62 -6.17
N ASP A 180 -31.67 -16.80 -4.94
CA ASP A 180 -32.29 -18.02 -4.40
C ASP A 180 -31.38 -19.27 -4.37
N ARG A 181 -30.11 -19.18 -4.79
CA ARG A 181 -29.11 -20.23 -4.66
C ARG A 181 -28.33 -20.10 -3.35
N VAL A 182 -28.50 -21.09 -2.47
CA VAL A 182 -27.63 -21.28 -1.30
C VAL A 182 -26.18 -21.47 -1.76
N GLN A 183 -25.27 -20.67 -1.23
CA GLN A 183 -23.83 -20.81 -1.49
C GLN A 183 -23.23 -21.87 -0.56
N PRO A 184 -22.26 -22.68 -1.03
CA PRO A 184 -21.75 -23.83 -0.28
C PRO A 184 -20.83 -23.45 0.89
N LEU A 185 -20.33 -22.20 0.92
CA LEU A 185 -19.41 -21.68 1.93
C LEU A 185 -18.19 -22.59 2.20
N THR A 186 -17.56 -23.06 1.12
CA THR A 186 -16.40 -23.96 1.15
C THR A 186 -15.22 -23.38 1.93
N GLN A 187 -15.04 -22.07 1.92
CA GLN A 187 -13.96 -21.35 2.62
C GLN A 187 -14.01 -21.49 4.15
N CYS A 188 -15.17 -21.75 4.74
CA CYS A 188 -15.37 -21.98 6.18
C CYS A 188 -15.88 -23.40 6.51
N GLY A 189 -15.78 -24.34 5.56
CA GLY A 189 -16.20 -25.74 5.77
C GLY A 189 -17.71 -25.91 5.87
N GLY A 190 -18.48 -25.20 5.03
CA GLY A 190 -19.94 -25.24 5.03
C GLY A 190 -20.55 -26.65 4.95
N ASP A 191 -21.66 -26.83 5.68
CA ASP A 191 -22.41 -28.08 5.74
C ASP A 191 -23.27 -28.34 4.49
N HIS A 192 -23.97 -29.48 4.48
CA HIS A 192 -24.90 -29.86 3.40
C HIS A 192 -26.08 -28.89 3.14
N LEU A 193 -26.25 -27.87 3.98
CA LEU A 193 -27.25 -26.80 3.85
C LEU A 193 -26.59 -25.43 3.57
N GLY A 194 -25.29 -25.41 3.25
CA GLY A 194 -24.51 -24.20 2.95
C GLY A 194 -24.23 -23.33 4.16
N ARG A 195 -24.06 -23.92 5.35
CA ARG A 195 -23.89 -23.19 6.62
C ARG A 195 -22.58 -23.53 7.31
N CYS A 196 -21.87 -22.54 7.82
CA CYS A 196 -20.72 -22.72 8.72
C CYS A 196 -20.93 -21.93 10.02
N THR A 197 -20.09 -22.14 11.03
CA THR A 197 -20.16 -21.35 12.27
C THR A 197 -19.74 -19.90 12.01
N LEU A 198 -20.25 -18.96 12.80
CA LEU A 198 -19.92 -17.53 12.68
C LEU A 198 -18.41 -17.28 12.82
N SER A 199 -17.76 -17.95 13.77
CA SER A 199 -16.31 -17.98 13.95
C SER A 199 -15.60 -18.43 12.69
N ALA A 200 -15.90 -19.63 12.17
CA ALA A 200 -15.28 -20.15 10.96
C ALA A 200 -15.54 -19.27 9.73
N PHE A 201 -16.72 -18.66 9.62
CA PHE A 201 -17.02 -17.68 8.58
C PHE A 201 -16.09 -16.47 8.66
N ILE A 202 -16.04 -15.79 9.80
CA ILE A 202 -15.17 -14.62 10.01
C ILE A 202 -13.70 -15.01 9.85
N ASP A 203 -13.30 -16.17 10.37
CA ASP A 203 -11.94 -16.68 10.27
C ASP A 203 -11.54 -16.97 8.82
N SER A 204 -12.45 -17.41 7.95
CA SER A 204 -12.18 -17.56 6.51
C SER A 204 -11.96 -16.25 5.74
N LEU A 205 -12.36 -15.09 6.28
CA LEU A 205 -12.28 -13.78 5.62
C LEU A 205 -10.90 -13.12 5.75
N ASP A 206 -9.81 -13.88 5.60
CA ASP A 206 -8.44 -13.35 5.78
C ASP A 206 -8.10 -12.22 4.79
N PHE A 207 -8.62 -12.28 3.56
CA PHE A 207 -8.50 -11.18 2.59
C PHE A 207 -9.06 -9.85 3.14
N VAL A 208 -10.15 -9.88 3.90
CA VAL A 208 -10.79 -8.71 4.54
C VAL A 208 -9.99 -8.21 5.76
N LYS A 209 -9.05 -9.03 6.27
CA LYS A 209 -8.18 -8.75 7.43
C LYS A 209 -6.73 -8.40 7.06
N MET A 210 -6.33 -8.56 5.79
CA MET A 210 -4.97 -8.25 5.30
C MET A 210 -4.85 -6.78 4.86
N ASP A 211 -3.70 -6.16 5.13
CA ASP A 211 -3.36 -4.76 4.76
C ASP A 211 -1.84 -4.64 4.45
N LEU A 212 -1.43 -3.82 3.48
CA LEU A 212 -0.22 -4.01 2.60
C LEU A 212 0.90 -2.93 2.74
N ARG A 213 2.21 -3.30 2.60
CA ARG A 213 3.53 -2.92 3.29
C ARG A 213 4.30 -1.56 3.07
N GLY A 214 4.95 -0.95 4.10
CA GLY A 214 6.04 0.09 4.01
C GLY A 214 6.57 0.79 5.32
N PHE A 215 7.60 1.68 5.27
CA PHE A 215 8.40 2.22 6.42
C PHE A 215 9.22 3.54 6.19
N ASP A 216 9.87 4.28 7.15
CA ASP A 216 9.87 4.46 8.65
C ASP A 216 10.50 5.85 9.05
N PHE A 217 10.17 6.47 10.21
CA PHE A 217 10.67 7.81 10.63
C PHE A 217 11.06 8.03 12.13
N ASP A 218 10.66 7.19 13.09
CA ASP A 218 10.69 7.59 14.53
C ASP A 218 12.01 7.32 15.29
N ARG A 219 12.98 6.68 14.62
CA ARG A 219 14.06 5.91 15.27
C ARG A 219 15.18 6.76 15.87
N GLY A 220 15.70 7.71 15.10
CA GLY A 220 16.84 8.55 15.51
C GLY A 220 16.46 9.56 16.61
N MET A 221 15.21 10.00 16.61
CA MET A 221 14.74 11.08 17.48
C MET A 221 14.56 10.63 18.93
N GLN A 222 14.19 9.36 19.17
CA GLN A 222 14.22 8.75 20.50
C GLN A 222 15.62 8.78 21.14
N ALA A 223 16.65 8.43 20.37
CA ALA A 223 18.02 8.42 20.88
C ALA A 223 18.57 9.84 21.09
N PHE A 224 18.13 10.82 20.29
CA PHE A 224 18.39 12.24 20.53
C PHE A 224 17.73 12.70 21.85
N GLU A 225 16.46 12.37 22.09
CA GLU A 225 15.77 12.68 23.35
C GLU A 225 16.43 12.05 24.59
N GLN A 226 17.01 10.86 24.44
CA GLN A 226 17.77 10.18 25.49
C GLN A 226 19.19 10.75 25.67
N GLY A 227 19.55 11.82 24.94
CA GLY A 227 20.87 12.46 24.98
C GLY A 227 21.99 11.62 24.36
N LYS A 228 21.66 10.53 23.67
CA LYS A 228 22.62 9.59 23.06
C LYS A 228 23.08 10.03 21.69
N LEU A 229 22.33 10.89 21.01
CA LEU A 229 22.70 11.48 19.72
C LEU A 229 22.74 13.01 19.81
N LYS A 230 23.51 13.63 18.92
CA LYS A 230 23.58 15.08 18.75
C LYS A 230 23.40 15.41 17.27
N LEU A 231 22.41 16.22 16.93
CA LEU A 231 22.07 16.53 15.54
C LEU A 231 23.20 17.29 14.81
N ASP A 232 23.84 18.25 15.49
CA ASP A 232 24.73 19.23 14.85
C ASP A 232 26.22 19.10 15.23
N ASP A 233 26.59 18.06 15.98
CA ASP A 233 27.97 17.80 16.42
C ASP A 233 28.67 16.81 15.47
N SER A 234 29.41 17.33 14.49
CA SER A 234 30.17 16.50 13.54
C SER A 234 31.31 15.71 14.20
N HIS A 235 31.90 16.23 15.29
CA HIS A 235 32.97 15.54 16.01
C HIS A 235 32.44 14.29 16.73
N PHE A 236 31.24 14.38 17.30
CA PHE A 236 30.50 13.22 17.82
C PHE A 236 30.25 12.18 16.70
N VAL A 237 29.74 12.61 15.54
CA VAL A 237 29.52 11.71 14.39
C VAL A 237 30.81 11.01 13.96
N TYR A 238 31.95 11.72 13.89
CA TYR A 238 33.24 11.14 13.48
C TYR A 238 33.94 10.29 14.54
N THR A 239 33.62 10.49 15.81
CA THR A 239 34.08 9.59 16.88
C THR A 239 33.47 8.20 16.74
N LEU A 240 32.22 8.13 16.26
CA LEU A 240 31.50 6.89 15.98
C LEU A 240 31.78 6.34 14.57
N CYS A 241 31.85 7.22 13.58
CA CYS A 241 31.99 6.90 12.17
C CYS A 241 33.21 7.64 11.56
N PRO A 242 34.45 7.24 11.90
CA PRO A 242 35.67 7.83 11.33
C PRO A 242 35.79 7.66 9.80
N GLU A 243 34.99 6.77 9.21
CA GLU A 243 34.79 6.62 7.77
C GLU A 243 34.16 7.89 7.15
N LEU A 244 33.12 8.46 7.78
CA LEU A 244 32.48 9.72 7.36
C LEU A 244 33.41 10.94 7.46
N GLN A 245 34.46 10.86 8.29
CA GLN A 245 35.48 11.91 8.33
C GLN A 245 36.36 11.88 7.08
N LYS A 246 36.62 10.67 6.55
CA LYS A 246 37.56 10.37 5.46
C LYS A 246 36.90 10.27 4.07
N VAL A 247 35.57 10.21 4.01
CA VAL A 247 34.82 10.13 2.75
C VAL A 247 35.13 11.34 1.86
N LYS A 248 35.25 11.07 0.55
CA LYS A 248 35.57 12.06 -0.48
C LYS A 248 34.38 12.30 -1.40
N VAL A 249 34.42 13.42 -2.12
CA VAL A 249 33.39 13.83 -3.09
C VAL A 249 33.82 13.46 -4.51
N LEU A 250 32.97 12.70 -5.20
CA LEU A 250 33.09 12.30 -6.59
C LEU A 250 32.72 13.44 -7.53
N GLN A 251 33.71 13.92 -8.27
CA GLN A 251 33.55 14.91 -9.34
C GLN A 251 33.11 14.26 -10.64
N ASP A 252 32.58 15.07 -11.56
CA ASP A 252 31.99 14.60 -12.83
C ASP A 252 33.04 14.05 -13.81
N ASP A 253 34.32 14.33 -13.57
CA ASP A 253 35.47 13.73 -14.27
C ASP A 253 35.95 12.40 -13.64
N GLY A 254 35.21 11.88 -12.66
CA GLY A 254 35.53 10.64 -11.93
C GLY A 254 36.55 10.80 -10.80
N LYS A 255 37.11 11.99 -10.56
CA LYS A 255 38.09 12.18 -9.47
C LYS A 255 37.41 12.33 -8.10
N LEU A 256 38.10 11.83 -7.07
CA LEU A 256 37.72 12.05 -5.67
C LEU A 256 38.46 13.27 -5.09
N VAL A 257 37.72 14.27 -4.63
CA VAL A 257 38.25 15.45 -3.92
C VAL A 257 37.85 15.46 -2.46
N ASP A 258 38.56 16.22 -1.63
CA ASP A 258 38.20 16.37 -0.22
C ASP A 258 36.88 17.13 -0.03
N LYS A 259 36.15 16.76 1.03
CA LYS A 259 34.96 17.49 1.48
C LYS A 259 35.38 18.80 2.15
N LYS A 260 34.68 19.90 1.85
CA LYS A 260 34.94 21.25 2.38
C LYS A 260 34.29 21.49 3.74
N THR A 261 33.19 20.78 4.00
CA THR A 261 32.33 20.92 5.18
C THR A 261 32.26 19.57 5.89
N ASP A 262 32.16 19.59 7.21
CA ASP A 262 31.92 18.37 7.97
C ASP A 262 30.44 17.98 7.96
N ILE A 263 30.19 16.68 8.11
CA ILE A 263 28.89 16.03 8.06
C ILE A 263 28.34 15.93 9.47
N THR A 264 27.09 16.38 9.66
CA THR A 264 26.35 16.24 10.93
C THR A 264 25.24 15.20 10.78
N LEU A 265 24.69 14.73 11.90
CA LEU A 265 23.53 13.84 11.87
C LEU A 265 22.29 14.52 11.28
N ARG A 266 22.13 15.84 11.48
CA ARG A 266 21.08 16.62 10.80
C ARG A 266 21.24 16.53 9.28
N MET A 267 22.45 16.73 8.75
CA MET A 267 22.71 16.59 7.30
C MET A 267 22.38 15.20 6.75
N LEU A 268 22.54 14.15 7.55
CA LEU A 268 22.15 12.78 7.19
C LEU A 268 20.61 12.64 7.13
N LEU A 269 19.91 13.10 8.17
CA LEU A 269 18.43 13.08 8.24
C LEU A 269 17.76 14.02 7.23
N THR A 270 18.47 15.03 6.73
CA THR A 270 17.95 16.01 5.74
C THR A 270 18.46 15.79 4.32
N HIS A 271 19.19 14.70 4.05
CA HIS A 271 19.77 14.42 2.73
C HIS A 271 20.65 15.54 2.15
N THR A 272 21.25 16.38 3.01
CA THR A 272 22.20 17.43 2.63
C THR A 272 23.67 17.04 2.86
N ALA A 273 23.93 15.83 3.36
CA ALA A 273 25.29 15.29 3.51
C ALA A 273 26.01 15.07 2.17
N GLY A 274 25.28 14.94 1.05
CA GLY A 274 25.83 14.79 -0.30
C GLY A 274 25.99 13.35 -0.81
N PHE A 275 25.45 12.35 -0.10
CA PHE A 275 25.32 10.97 -0.60
C PHE A 275 24.18 10.84 -1.62
N GLY A 276 24.39 10.06 -2.67
CA GLY A 276 23.34 9.69 -3.63
C GLY A 276 23.05 8.18 -3.61
N TYR A 277 22.01 7.74 -4.32
CA TYR A 277 21.80 6.34 -4.68
C TYR A 277 22.26 6.07 -6.12
N GLU A 278 22.88 4.92 -6.38
CA GLU A 278 23.40 4.57 -7.70
C GLU A 278 22.30 4.30 -8.75
N PHE A 279 21.06 4.02 -8.31
CA PHE A 279 19.91 3.90 -9.22
C PHE A 279 19.33 5.25 -9.65
N PHE A 280 19.57 6.32 -8.89
CA PHE A 280 19.20 7.68 -9.27
C PHE A 280 20.36 8.47 -9.89
N ASN A 281 21.62 8.17 -9.55
CA ASN A 281 22.76 9.00 -9.92
C ASN A 281 23.69 8.30 -10.94
N PRO A 282 23.68 8.68 -12.24
CA PRO A 282 24.51 8.03 -13.27
C PRO A 282 26.01 8.14 -13.01
N LYS A 283 26.49 9.24 -12.42
CA LYS A 283 27.89 9.44 -12.05
C LYS A 283 28.32 8.41 -11.00
N LEU A 284 27.50 8.20 -9.97
CA LEU A 284 27.77 7.19 -8.93
C LEU A 284 27.70 5.77 -9.50
N ARG A 285 26.68 5.46 -10.31
CA ARG A 285 26.56 4.18 -11.03
C ARG A 285 27.81 3.85 -11.83
N ASP A 286 28.28 4.80 -12.64
CA ASP A 286 29.39 4.57 -13.56
C ASP A 286 30.74 4.52 -12.84
N TYR A 287 30.92 5.28 -11.77
CA TYR A 287 32.08 5.15 -10.88
C TYR A 287 32.15 3.77 -10.19
N GLY A 288 31.00 3.16 -9.87
CA GLY A 288 30.97 1.82 -9.28
C GLY A 288 31.37 0.70 -10.25
N ARG A 289 31.26 0.91 -11.56
CA ARG A 289 31.50 -0.14 -12.57
C ARG A 289 32.99 -0.53 -12.65
N PRO A 290 33.32 -1.81 -12.97
CA PRO A 290 32.40 -2.89 -13.36
C PRO A 290 31.77 -3.66 -12.19
N VAL A 291 32.23 -3.48 -10.95
CA VAL A 291 31.72 -4.20 -9.77
C VAL A 291 30.28 -3.78 -9.44
N GLY A 292 29.98 -2.50 -9.65
CA GLY A 292 28.71 -1.86 -9.31
C GLY A 292 28.63 -1.44 -7.85
N PHE A 293 27.44 -0.97 -7.47
CA PHE A 293 26.97 -0.88 -6.09
C PHE A 293 25.59 -1.54 -6.03
N ASP A 294 25.25 -2.13 -4.88
CA ASP A 294 23.94 -2.72 -4.59
C ASP A 294 23.55 -2.50 -3.13
N VAL A 295 22.85 -1.40 -2.85
CA VAL A 295 22.40 -1.05 -1.49
C VAL A 295 21.37 -2.04 -0.91
N PHE A 296 20.78 -2.91 -1.74
CA PHE A 296 19.81 -3.92 -1.29
C PHE A 296 20.47 -5.26 -0.93
N HIS A 297 21.78 -5.41 -1.18
CA HIS A 297 22.52 -6.63 -0.88
C HIS A 297 22.59 -6.96 0.62
N GLY A 298 22.49 -5.98 1.50
CA GLY A 298 22.55 -6.21 2.96
C GLY A 298 23.97 -6.43 3.51
N ASP A 299 25.00 -5.89 2.86
CA ASP A 299 26.37 -5.77 3.42
C ASP A 299 26.67 -4.30 3.75
N GLU A 300 27.15 -4.01 4.96
CA GLU A 300 27.51 -2.65 5.42
C GLU A 300 28.55 -2.02 4.47
N LYS A 301 29.42 -2.85 3.85
CA LYS A 301 30.44 -2.40 2.90
C LYS A 301 29.88 -1.62 1.72
N GLU A 302 28.66 -1.92 1.27
CA GLU A 302 28.01 -1.19 0.17
C GLU A 302 27.76 0.28 0.55
N ILE A 303 27.44 0.55 1.81
CA ILE A 303 27.25 1.89 2.37
C ILE A 303 28.61 2.56 2.64
N LEU A 304 29.54 1.85 3.29
CA LEU A 304 30.84 2.40 3.70
C LEU A 304 31.74 2.80 2.52
N ARG A 305 31.60 2.14 1.36
CA ARG A 305 32.48 2.34 0.20
C ARG A 305 31.99 3.38 -0.81
N MET A 306 30.78 3.93 -0.63
CA MET A 306 30.24 4.96 -1.52
C MET A 306 30.88 6.34 -1.26
N PRO A 307 31.34 7.05 -2.31
CA PRO A 307 31.71 8.44 -2.19
C PRO A 307 30.46 9.33 -2.08
N LEU A 308 30.65 10.55 -1.58
CA LEU A 308 29.67 11.62 -1.77
C LEU A 308 29.62 11.99 -3.26
N VAL A 309 28.46 12.40 -3.78
CA VAL A 309 28.33 12.95 -5.15
C VAL A 309 28.29 14.47 -5.18
N ASN A 310 28.03 15.10 -4.03
CA ASN A 310 28.07 16.55 -3.82
C ASN A 310 28.85 16.89 -2.53
N GLN A 311 29.22 18.15 -2.36
CA GLN A 311 29.79 18.65 -1.11
C GLN A 311 28.72 18.76 -0.01
N PRO A 312 29.02 18.42 1.26
CA PRO A 312 28.05 18.51 2.34
C PRO A 312 27.55 19.96 2.53
N GLY A 313 26.22 20.11 2.58
CA GLY A 313 25.53 21.39 2.73
C GLY A 313 25.34 22.19 1.43
N GLU A 314 25.97 21.85 0.31
CA GLU A 314 25.82 22.62 -0.95
C GLU A 314 24.48 22.36 -1.66
N ARG A 315 23.89 21.16 -1.53
CA ARG A 315 22.55 20.81 -2.06
C ARG A 315 21.94 19.59 -1.38
N PHE A 316 20.65 19.39 -1.59
CA PHE A 316 19.96 18.11 -1.34
C PHE A 316 20.38 17.05 -2.37
N GLU A 317 20.60 15.81 -1.93
CA GLU A 317 20.73 14.62 -2.78
C GLU A 317 20.18 13.41 -2.03
N TYR A 318 19.22 12.71 -2.63
CA TYR A 318 18.63 11.52 -2.01
C TYR A 318 19.54 10.29 -2.21
N GLY A 319 19.81 9.56 -1.12
CA GLY A 319 20.92 8.61 -1.04
C GLY A 319 21.00 7.91 0.32
N ILE A 320 22.05 7.11 0.51
CA ILE A 320 22.36 6.27 1.70
C ILE A 320 22.54 7.03 3.04
N SER A 321 22.11 8.28 3.14
CA SER A 321 22.26 9.11 4.34
C SER A 321 21.50 8.54 5.56
N ILE A 322 20.34 7.91 5.34
CA ILE A 322 19.55 7.29 6.43
C ILE A 322 20.19 5.96 6.89
N ASP A 323 20.86 5.23 6.00
CA ASP A 323 21.68 4.07 6.38
C ASP A 323 22.83 4.48 7.29
N TRP A 324 23.52 5.59 6.99
CA TRP A 324 24.52 6.18 7.88
C TRP A 324 23.94 6.67 9.20
N ALA A 325 22.74 7.27 9.22
CA ALA A 325 22.07 7.62 10.48
C ALA A 325 21.76 6.38 11.33
N GLY A 326 21.40 5.25 10.70
CA GLY A 326 21.29 3.94 11.33
C GLY A 326 22.61 3.47 11.94
N ILE A 327 23.72 3.50 11.19
CA ILE A 327 25.06 3.15 11.67
C ILE A 327 25.48 4.02 12.87
N VAL A 328 25.23 5.33 12.81
CA VAL A 328 25.49 6.25 13.93
C VAL A 328 24.69 5.85 15.17
N LEU A 329 23.41 5.50 15.03
CA LEU A 329 22.57 5.01 16.14
C LEU A 329 23.09 3.68 16.71
N GLU A 330 23.45 2.71 15.87
CA GLU A 330 24.01 1.43 16.34
C GLU A 330 25.31 1.65 17.13
N ARG A 331 26.22 2.44 16.59
CA ARG A 331 27.53 2.69 17.21
C ARG A 331 27.43 3.56 18.46
N ALA A 332 26.47 4.49 18.55
CA ALA A 332 26.21 5.29 19.74
C ALA A 332 25.58 4.48 20.90
N THR A 333 24.79 3.45 20.58
CA THR A 333 24.00 2.70 21.57
C THR A 333 24.61 1.34 21.94
N GLY A 334 25.42 0.76 21.04
CA GLY A 334 25.85 -0.64 21.12
C GLY A 334 24.73 -1.65 20.82
N ILE A 335 23.57 -1.19 20.35
CA ILE A 335 22.37 -2.00 20.07
C ILE A 335 22.15 -2.01 18.55
N LYS A 336 21.81 -3.18 18.00
CA LYS A 336 21.48 -3.29 16.57
C LYS A 336 20.18 -2.57 16.23
N LEU A 337 20.11 -1.97 15.05
CA LEU A 337 19.04 -1.04 14.67
C LEU A 337 17.67 -1.71 14.74
N ASN A 338 17.56 -2.96 14.27
CA ASN A 338 16.31 -3.73 14.38
C ASN A 338 15.89 -3.92 15.85
N ASP A 339 16.81 -4.33 16.72
CA ASP A 339 16.52 -4.59 18.13
C ASP A 339 16.11 -3.30 18.87
N TRP A 340 16.71 -2.16 18.50
CA TRP A 340 16.28 -0.84 18.97
C TRP A 340 14.83 -0.53 18.56
N ILE A 341 14.48 -0.76 17.29
CA ILE A 341 13.13 -0.53 16.76
C ILE A 341 12.10 -1.44 17.46
N GLN A 342 12.43 -2.72 17.62
CA GLN A 342 11.55 -3.68 18.29
C GLN A 342 11.27 -3.26 19.73
N GLU A 343 12.29 -2.90 20.51
CA GLU A 343 12.13 -2.60 21.94
C GLU A 343 11.56 -1.20 22.21
N ASN A 344 11.95 -0.18 21.43
CA ASN A 344 11.62 1.22 21.73
C ASN A 344 10.41 1.76 20.93
N ILE A 345 9.98 1.10 19.85
CA ILE A 345 8.82 1.54 19.05
C ILE A 345 7.78 0.42 18.99
N MET A 346 8.11 -0.74 18.42
CA MET A 346 7.09 -1.74 18.06
C MET A 346 6.43 -2.38 19.27
N LYS A 347 7.22 -2.77 20.28
CA LYS A 347 6.73 -3.33 21.54
C LYS A 347 5.87 -2.32 22.35
N PRO A 348 6.25 -1.04 22.53
CA PRO A 348 5.36 0.00 23.08
C PRO A 348 4.05 0.21 22.30
N LEU A 349 4.11 0.16 20.96
CA LEU A 349 2.92 0.27 20.09
C LEU A 349 2.13 -1.05 19.98
N LYS A 350 2.64 -2.17 20.52
CA LYS A 350 2.10 -3.54 20.39
C LYS A 350 1.92 -4.00 18.93
N LEU A 351 2.92 -3.70 18.09
CA LEU A 351 2.98 -4.09 16.69
C LEU A 351 3.94 -5.26 16.52
N GLU A 352 3.55 -6.27 15.74
CA GLU A 352 4.25 -7.56 15.65
C GLU A 352 4.71 -7.89 14.21
N ASN A 353 4.06 -7.30 13.20
CA ASN A 353 4.33 -7.54 11.78
C ASN A 353 5.24 -6.46 11.19
N ILE A 354 6.17 -6.00 12.01
CA ILE A 354 7.14 -4.95 11.70
C ILE A 354 8.52 -5.45 12.09
N ASN A 355 9.38 -5.73 11.11
CA ASN A 355 10.72 -6.25 11.39
C ASN A 355 11.67 -6.06 10.21
N MET A 356 12.97 -5.90 10.47
CA MET A 356 14.00 -6.02 9.44
C MET A 356 14.28 -7.48 9.07
N PHE A 357 14.03 -8.40 10.00
CA PHE A 357 14.14 -9.85 9.80
C PHE A 357 12.77 -10.49 9.98
N PRO A 358 11.98 -10.65 8.91
CA PRO A 358 10.62 -11.17 8.99
C PRO A 358 10.51 -12.48 9.77
N THR A 359 9.50 -12.57 10.63
CA THR A 359 9.11 -13.84 11.27
C THR A 359 8.59 -14.83 10.24
N GLN A 360 8.42 -16.11 10.60
CA GLN A 360 7.83 -17.08 9.66
C GLN A 360 6.42 -16.63 9.24
N HIS A 361 5.59 -16.16 10.17
CA HIS A 361 4.27 -15.61 9.87
C HIS A 361 4.32 -14.44 8.87
N MET A 362 5.26 -13.49 9.04
CA MET A 362 5.45 -12.41 8.07
C MET A 362 5.91 -12.91 6.69
N LYS A 363 6.69 -14.02 6.62
CA LYS A 363 7.11 -14.66 5.36
C LYS A 363 5.95 -15.38 4.68
N ASP A 364 5.09 -16.04 5.45
CA ASP A 364 3.88 -16.73 4.96
C ASP A 364 2.82 -15.76 4.42
N GLN A 365 2.95 -14.46 4.71
CA GLN A 365 2.09 -13.37 4.25
C GLN A 365 2.84 -12.39 3.32
N LEU A 366 4.01 -12.79 2.82
CA LEU A 366 4.88 -11.95 2.02
C LEU A 366 4.38 -11.83 0.57
N ALA A 367 3.57 -10.79 0.29
CA ALA A 367 3.22 -10.40 -1.09
C ALA A 367 4.42 -10.42 -2.06
N CYS A 368 4.24 -11.06 -3.23
CA CYS A 368 5.24 -11.18 -4.28
C CYS A 368 5.67 -9.82 -4.85
N MET A 369 6.93 -9.70 -5.24
CA MET A 369 7.44 -8.51 -5.93
C MET A 369 7.23 -8.64 -7.43
N GLN A 370 6.75 -7.57 -8.07
CA GLN A 370 6.44 -7.51 -9.49
C GLN A 370 7.38 -6.53 -10.20
N GLN A 371 7.62 -6.73 -11.48
CA GLN A 371 8.50 -5.92 -12.32
C GLN A 371 7.85 -5.62 -13.65
N ARG A 372 7.86 -4.35 -14.04
CA ARG A 372 7.81 -3.94 -15.45
C ARG A 372 9.24 -3.75 -15.91
N TRP A 373 9.68 -4.48 -16.93
CA TRP A 373 11.06 -4.37 -17.39
C TRP A 373 11.23 -3.19 -18.36
N PRO A 374 12.38 -2.48 -18.34
CA PRO A 374 12.67 -1.42 -19.29
C PRO A 374 12.55 -1.90 -20.73
N GLY A 375 11.74 -1.22 -21.53
CA GLY A 375 11.47 -1.56 -22.94
C GLY A 375 10.20 -2.39 -23.18
N ASP A 376 9.55 -2.92 -22.14
CA ASP A 376 8.25 -3.60 -22.24
C ASP A 376 7.31 -3.17 -21.09
N PRO A 377 6.81 -1.92 -21.09
CA PRO A 377 6.01 -1.39 -19.98
C PRO A 377 4.61 -2.03 -19.87
N GLY A 378 4.10 -2.63 -20.97
CA GLY A 378 2.83 -3.32 -20.98
C GLY A 378 2.87 -4.65 -20.21
N LYS A 379 4.05 -5.26 -20.08
CA LYS A 379 4.24 -6.50 -19.34
C LYS A 379 4.61 -6.24 -17.88
N CYS A 380 3.94 -6.96 -16.99
CA CYS A 380 4.30 -7.04 -15.57
C CYS A 380 4.48 -8.52 -15.22
N GLU A 381 5.58 -8.86 -14.55
CA GLU A 381 5.89 -10.24 -14.15
C GLU A 381 6.51 -10.31 -12.75
N GLU A 382 6.38 -11.45 -12.10
CA GLU A 382 6.97 -11.67 -10.78
C GLU A 382 8.50 -11.70 -10.84
N ARG A 383 9.14 -11.16 -9.80
CA ARG A 383 10.59 -11.13 -9.62
C ARG A 383 11.00 -11.50 -8.21
N ASP A 384 12.24 -11.96 -8.07
CA ASP A 384 12.91 -12.05 -6.76
C ASP A 384 12.90 -10.69 -6.05
N HIS A 385 12.56 -10.68 -4.75
CA HIS A 385 12.63 -9.51 -3.88
C HIS A 385 14.03 -8.87 -3.94
N ILE A 386 14.13 -7.53 -4.02
CA ILE A 386 15.45 -6.86 -4.14
C ILE A 386 16.32 -7.04 -2.89
N MET A 387 15.73 -7.00 -1.70
CA MET A 387 16.45 -7.21 -0.43
C MET A 387 16.27 -8.66 0.02
N ARG A 388 17.25 -9.53 -0.20
CA ARG A 388 17.08 -10.98 -0.05
C ARG A 388 17.59 -11.54 1.26
N GLU A 389 18.76 -11.08 1.71
CA GLU A 389 19.46 -11.68 2.84
C GLU A 389 18.62 -11.76 4.15
N PRO A 390 17.84 -10.73 4.54
CA PRO A 390 17.00 -10.83 5.74
C PRO A 390 15.87 -11.87 5.63
N LEU A 391 15.40 -12.18 4.42
CA LEU A 391 14.41 -13.23 4.16
C LEU A 391 15.05 -14.63 4.21
N LEU A 392 16.31 -14.76 3.81
CA LEU A 392 17.05 -16.02 3.78
C LEU A 392 17.61 -16.43 5.15
N ALA A 393 17.90 -15.46 6.03
CA ALA A 393 18.41 -15.71 7.37
C ALA A 393 17.47 -16.59 8.21
N LYS A 394 18.04 -17.63 8.85
CA LYS A 394 17.31 -18.60 9.71
C LYS A 394 17.79 -18.57 11.15
N THR A 395 19.07 -18.29 11.36
CA THR A 395 19.74 -18.27 12.67
C THR A 395 20.10 -16.85 13.09
N ASP A 396 20.17 -16.62 14.41
CA ASP A 396 20.58 -15.30 14.93
C ASP A 396 22.07 -14.99 14.66
N HIS A 397 22.87 -16.01 14.30
CA HIS A 397 24.22 -15.81 13.78
C HIS A 397 24.19 -15.17 12.40
N GLU A 398 23.40 -15.69 11.46
CA GLU A 398 23.24 -15.11 10.11
C GLU A 398 22.68 -13.69 10.19
N LYS A 399 21.61 -13.46 10.96
CA LYS A 399 20.98 -12.14 11.12
C LYS A 399 21.99 -11.07 11.58
N LYS A 400 22.89 -11.40 12.51
CA LYS A 400 23.91 -10.48 13.06
C LYS A 400 24.97 -10.03 12.07
N HIS A 401 25.18 -10.77 10.98
CA HIS A 401 26.14 -10.43 9.92
C HIS A 401 25.49 -9.70 8.74
N ILE A 402 24.17 -9.61 8.71
CA ILE A 402 23.42 -8.86 7.69
C ILE A 402 23.28 -7.41 8.16
N PHE A 403 23.47 -6.47 7.24
CA PHE A 403 23.36 -5.05 7.50
C PHE A 403 21.91 -4.65 7.76
N HIS A 404 21.68 -4.00 8.91
CA HIS A 404 20.39 -3.46 9.29
C HIS A 404 20.19 -2.10 8.57
N SER A 405 19.77 -2.14 7.31
CA SER A 405 19.61 -0.92 6.49
C SER A 405 18.61 0.05 7.11
N GLY A 406 19.09 1.26 7.42
CA GLY A 406 18.25 2.35 7.92
C GLY A 406 17.30 2.88 6.84
N GLY A 407 17.76 2.95 5.58
CA GLY A 407 17.02 3.53 4.46
C GLY A 407 16.02 2.59 3.77
N ALA A 408 16.21 1.27 3.86
CA ALA A 408 15.38 0.30 3.13
C ALA A 408 15.10 -1.02 3.89
N GLY A 409 15.61 -1.20 5.11
CA GLY A 409 15.76 -2.52 5.75
C GLY A 409 14.51 -3.22 6.29
N ALA A 410 13.34 -2.59 6.30
CA ALA A 410 12.20 -3.04 7.11
C ALA A 410 10.98 -3.53 6.32
N TYR A 411 10.36 -4.60 6.82
CA TYR A 411 9.13 -5.22 6.30
C TYR A 411 7.98 -4.92 7.27
N ALA A 412 6.80 -4.54 6.76
CA ALA A 412 5.68 -4.01 7.56
C ALA A 412 4.33 -4.64 7.17
N LYS A 413 3.39 -4.80 8.11
CA LYS A 413 1.95 -4.69 7.82
C LYS A 413 1.52 -3.22 7.99
N PRO A 414 0.88 -2.53 7.03
CA PRO A 414 0.59 -1.10 7.17
C PRO A 414 -0.73 -0.70 7.80
N ALA A 415 -1.61 -1.66 8.08
CA ALA A 415 -2.47 -1.47 9.25
C ALA A 415 -1.63 -1.18 10.51
N GLU A 416 -0.43 -1.76 10.66
CA GLU A 416 0.50 -1.45 11.76
C GLU A 416 1.41 -0.25 11.45
N TYR A 417 1.83 -0.05 10.21
CA TYR A 417 2.60 1.14 9.85
C TYR A 417 1.81 2.45 10.00
N VAL A 418 0.54 2.47 9.58
CA VAL A 418 -0.36 3.60 9.81
C VAL A 418 -0.56 3.84 11.32
N GLN A 419 -0.41 2.83 12.19
CA GLN A 419 -0.39 3.05 13.64
C GLN A 419 0.89 3.74 14.15
N VAL A 420 2.03 3.60 13.47
CA VAL A 420 3.22 4.44 13.71
C VAL A 420 2.94 5.88 13.27
N LEU A 421 2.36 6.06 12.08
CA LEU A 421 1.97 7.39 11.59
C LEU A 421 0.90 8.05 12.48
N ALA A 422 -0.02 7.28 13.05
CA ALA A 422 -1.03 7.75 14.00
C ALA A 422 -0.42 8.16 15.35
N ALA A 423 0.65 7.49 15.80
CA ALA A 423 1.42 7.93 16.96
C ALA A 423 2.11 9.29 16.68
N LEU A 424 2.69 9.48 15.49
CA LEU A 424 3.25 10.77 15.05
C LEU A 424 2.19 11.87 14.94
N LEU A 425 1.03 11.55 14.36
CA LEU A 425 -0.12 12.45 14.23
C LEU A 425 -0.61 12.91 15.62
N ASN A 426 -0.62 12.00 16.59
CA ASN A 426 -0.97 12.22 17.99
C ASN A 426 0.27 12.57 18.86
N ASP A 427 1.11 13.49 18.38
CA ASP A 427 2.22 14.11 19.11
C ASP A 427 3.24 13.13 19.74
N GLY A 428 3.46 11.98 19.08
CA GLY A 428 4.40 10.93 19.48
C GLY A 428 3.83 9.89 20.44
N THR A 429 2.50 9.87 20.64
CA THR A 429 1.82 8.95 21.58
C THR A 429 0.80 8.08 20.86
N SER A 430 0.87 6.76 21.04
CA SER A 430 -0.09 5.83 20.42
C SER A 430 -1.53 6.12 20.85
N PRO A 431 -2.49 6.31 19.92
CA PRO A 431 -3.91 6.35 20.28
C PRO A 431 -4.40 4.98 20.80
N ASN A 432 -3.82 3.88 20.32
CA ASN A 432 -4.26 2.51 20.62
C ASN A 432 -3.70 1.98 21.95
N THR A 433 -2.46 2.32 22.30
CA THR A 433 -1.81 1.79 23.51
C THR A 433 -1.57 2.84 24.60
N GLY A 434 -1.71 4.13 24.30
CA GLY A 434 -1.31 5.23 25.18
C GLY A 434 0.20 5.34 25.40
N ALA A 435 1.02 4.50 24.75
CA ALA A 435 2.46 4.55 24.90
C ALA A 435 3.06 5.75 24.14
N GLN A 436 3.85 6.55 24.85
CA GLN A 436 4.62 7.64 24.24
C GLN A 436 5.94 7.09 23.71
N ILE A 437 6.09 7.14 22.38
CA ILE A 437 7.34 6.77 21.69
C ILE A 437 8.22 7.98 21.39
N LEU A 438 7.63 9.18 21.26
CA LEU A 438 8.34 10.47 21.12
C LEU A 438 7.62 11.54 21.94
N LYS A 439 8.35 12.55 22.40
CA LYS A 439 7.75 13.73 23.03
C LYS A 439 7.24 14.68 21.95
N LYS A 440 6.13 15.36 22.25
CA LYS A 440 5.54 16.38 21.38
C LYS A 440 6.54 17.33 20.71
N HIS A 441 7.44 17.96 21.49
CA HIS A 441 8.39 18.94 20.96
C HIS A 441 9.39 18.33 19.94
N THR A 442 9.65 17.03 20.05
CA THR A 442 10.51 16.29 19.13
C THR A 442 9.78 16.00 17.83
N VAL A 443 8.50 15.66 17.89
CA VAL A 443 7.61 15.58 16.71
C VAL A 443 7.45 16.96 16.05
N ASP A 444 7.29 18.03 16.82
CA ASP A 444 7.21 19.40 16.28
C ASP A 444 8.50 19.81 15.53
N GLU A 445 9.68 19.43 16.03
CA GLU A 445 10.98 19.62 15.32
C GLU A 445 11.09 18.74 14.06
N MET A 446 10.59 17.50 14.08
CA MET A 446 10.54 16.64 12.87
C MET A 446 9.69 17.28 11.77
N PHE A 447 8.56 17.88 12.13
CA PHE A 447 7.63 18.58 11.22
C PHE A 447 8.00 20.06 10.99
N THR A 448 9.26 20.45 11.24
CA THR A 448 9.79 21.77 10.88
C THR A 448 10.67 21.66 9.63
N ASN A 449 10.51 22.56 8.65
CA ASN A 449 11.35 22.57 7.46
C ASN A 449 12.82 22.90 7.82
N GLN A 450 13.69 21.91 7.67
CA GLN A 450 15.11 21.94 8.02
C GLN A 450 15.99 22.54 6.92
N ILE A 451 15.47 22.72 5.69
CA ILE A 451 16.22 23.25 4.53
C ILE A 451 15.49 24.43 3.84
N PRO A 452 15.03 25.47 4.57
CA PRO A 452 14.24 26.57 4.00
C PRO A 452 15.02 27.41 2.97
N ASN A 453 16.34 27.29 2.93
CA ASN A 453 17.23 27.89 1.93
C ASN A 453 17.31 27.10 0.61
N MET A 454 16.63 25.95 0.49
CA MET A 454 16.59 25.11 -0.71
C MET A 454 15.13 24.90 -1.20
N PRO A 455 14.33 25.96 -1.46
CA PRO A 455 12.89 25.83 -1.74
C PRO A 455 12.55 25.07 -3.05
N ASP A 456 13.54 24.81 -3.90
CA ASP A 456 13.41 24.17 -5.20
C ASP A 456 14.09 22.80 -5.29
N PHE A 457 14.46 22.19 -4.14
CA PHE A 457 15.35 21.03 -4.11
C PHE A 457 14.81 19.80 -4.87
N ALA A 458 13.50 19.55 -4.82
CA ALA A 458 12.85 18.36 -5.39
C ALA A 458 12.33 18.56 -6.83
N ARG A 459 12.44 19.79 -7.38
CA ARG A 459 12.30 20.10 -8.82
C ARG A 459 13.47 19.57 -9.66
N GLN A 460 14.52 19.06 -9.02
CA GLN A 460 15.58 18.33 -9.71
C GLN A 460 15.01 16.97 -10.15
N GLY A 461 14.94 16.75 -11.47
CA GLY A 461 14.42 15.51 -12.03
C GLY A 461 15.21 14.28 -11.58
N ILE A 462 14.50 13.16 -11.46
CA ILE A 462 15.00 11.86 -11.03
C ILE A 462 15.51 11.11 -12.26
N PRO A 463 16.83 10.86 -12.41
CA PRO A 463 17.36 10.07 -13.52
C PRO A 463 17.12 8.58 -13.30
N ALA A 464 16.75 7.86 -14.36
CA ALA A 464 16.75 6.40 -14.40
C ALA A 464 18.18 5.85 -14.61
N ALA A 465 19.06 5.99 -13.60
CA ALA A 465 20.43 5.50 -13.72
C ALA A 465 20.48 3.96 -13.75
N LYS A 466 19.61 3.29 -12.98
CA LYS A 466 19.23 1.88 -13.11
C LYS A 466 17.74 1.79 -13.50
N PRO A 467 17.40 1.74 -14.80
CA PRO A 467 16.00 1.79 -15.26
C PRO A 467 15.11 0.66 -14.73
N GLU A 468 15.69 -0.48 -14.36
CA GLU A 468 15.00 -1.59 -13.72
C GLU A 468 14.61 -1.32 -12.25
N GLN A 469 15.20 -0.29 -11.63
CA GLN A 469 14.93 0.12 -10.25
C GLN A 469 14.10 1.41 -10.16
N THR A 470 14.24 2.34 -11.12
CA THR A 470 13.43 3.57 -11.19
C THR A 470 13.12 4.01 -12.63
N ASN A 471 11.90 4.48 -12.84
CA ASN A 471 11.53 5.30 -13.98
C ASN A 471 12.15 6.71 -13.87
N PRO A 472 12.34 7.42 -14.99
CA PRO A 472 12.74 8.82 -14.96
C PRO A 472 11.52 9.69 -14.62
N ALA A 473 11.70 10.68 -13.73
CA ALA A 473 10.67 11.67 -13.41
C ALA A 473 11.23 13.10 -13.61
N PRO A 474 10.47 14.05 -14.17
CA PRO A 474 10.94 15.43 -14.36
C PRO A 474 11.07 16.19 -13.04
N GLU A 475 10.30 15.82 -12.03
CA GLU A 475 10.25 16.37 -10.68
C GLU A 475 9.69 15.28 -9.74
N LEU A 476 10.10 15.29 -8.47
CA LEU A 476 9.66 14.30 -7.47
C LEU A 476 8.21 14.50 -6.99
N TYR A 477 7.74 15.75 -6.91
CA TYR A 477 6.34 16.09 -6.57
C TYR A 477 5.93 17.44 -7.18
N PRO A 478 5.44 17.44 -8.43
CA PRO A 478 5.06 18.67 -9.12
C PRO A 478 3.79 19.27 -8.51
N GLN A 479 3.84 20.57 -8.19
CA GLN A 479 2.69 21.35 -7.70
C GLN A 479 2.46 22.56 -8.60
N GLU A 480 1.19 22.83 -8.93
CA GLU A 480 0.79 24.05 -9.66
C GLU A 480 1.22 25.30 -8.89
N GLY A 481 1.65 26.34 -9.62
CA GLY A 481 2.17 27.57 -9.04
C GLY A 481 3.58 27.46 -8.44
N GLN A 482 4.20 26.27 -8.42
CA GLN A 482 5.57 26.03 -7.93
C GLN A 482 5.82 26.60 -6.51
N PRO A 483 5.05 26.19 -5.48
CA PRO A 483 5.27 26.59 -4.10
C PRO A 483 6.61 26.07 -3.53
N PRO A 484 7.18 26.72 -2.49
CA PRO A 484 8.39 26.22 -1.83
C PRO A 484 8.24 24.79 -1.31
N GLN A 485 9.23 23.95 -1.59
CA GLN A 485 9.36 22.60 -1.05
C GLN A 485 10.07 22.61 0.30
N GLY A 486 9.79 21.62 1.16
CA GLY A 486 10.45 21.47 2.45
C GLY A 486 10.89 20.03 2.74
N TRP A 487 11.80 19.89 3.69
CA TRP A 487 12.21 18.59 4.22
C TRP A 487 12.27 18.68 5.75
N GLY A 488 11.63 17.75 6.44
CA GLY A 488 11.61 17.65 7.89
C GLY A 488 12.87 16.99 8.44
N LEU A 489 12.76 16.30 9.57
CA LEU A 489 13.76 15.29 9.93
C LEU A 489 13.32 13.92 9.37
N SER A 490 14.00 13.47 8.32
CA SER A 490 13.81 12.20 7.57
C SER A 490 12.65 12.07 6.57
N PHE A 491 11.83 13.10 6.32
CA PHE A 491 10.75 13.05 5.31
C PHE A 491 10.58 14.36 4.53
N MET A 492 9.92 14.30 3.37
CA MET A 492 9.54 15.49 2.61
C MET A 492 8.32 16.17 3.22
N MET A 493 8.24 17.50 3.08
CA MET A 493 7.13 18.31 3.55
C MET A 493 6.46 19.04 2.38
N THR A 494 5.13 18.94 2.32
CA THR A 494 4.29 19.74 1.43
C THR A 494 3.97 21.05 2.14
N VAL A 495 4.71 22.12 1.89
CA VAL A 495 4.61 23.37 2.69
C VAL A 495 3.29 24.11 2.40
N GLU A 496 2.89 24.18 1.13
CA GLU A 496 1.60 24.68 0.67
C GLU A 496 0.63 23.52 0.38
N PRO A 497 -0.70 23.73 0.41
CA PRO A 497 -1.68 22.68 0.16
C PRO A 497 -1.49 21.96 -1.19
N GLY A 498 -1.77 20.66 -1.21
CA GLY A 498 -1.67 19.80 -2.39
C GLY A 498 -2.94 19.78 -3.23
N ALA A 499 -2.80 19.43 -4.52
CA ALA A 499 -3.94 19.27 -5.44
C ALA A 499 -4.92 18.15 -5.03
N THR A 500 -4.47 17.22 -4.17
CA THR A 500 -5.28 16.15 -3.56
C THR A 500 -6.10 16.63 -2.35
N GLY A 501 -6.11 17.92 -2.00
CA GLY A 501 -6.78 18.45 -0.80
C GLY A 501 -5.93 18.37 0.49
N ARG A 502 -4.75 17.76 0.39
CA ARG A 502 -3.69 17.73 1.41
C ARG A 502 -3.39 19.14 1.96
N GLY A 503 -3.29 19.25 3.28
CA GLY A 503 -3.00 20.49 4.02
C GLY A 503 -1.54 20.93 4.01
N ARG A 504 -1.26 22.02 4.71
CA ARG A 504 0.08 22.61 4.85
C ARG A 504 0.95 21.79 5.79
N ASN A 505 2.26 21.81 5.53
CA ASN A 505 3.30 21.11 6.30
C ASN A 505 3.06 19.60 6.44
N THR A 506 2.30 18.99 5.53
CA THR A 506 2.07 17.54 5.50
C THR A 506 3.39 16.81 5.25
N ALA A 507 3.77 15.93 6.18
CA ALA A 507 4.90 15.03 6.04
C ALA A 507 4.52 13.87 5.12
N TRP A 508 5.41 13.49 4.20
CA TRP A 508 5.21 12.35 3.33
C TRP A 508 6.54 11.85 2.76
N TRP A 509 6.57 10.58 2.35
CA TRP A 509 7.69 10.00 1.61
C TRP A 509 7.27 8.75 0.85
N ALA A 510 8.23 8.11 0.18
CA ALA A 510 7.99 6.94 -0.64
C ALA A 510 9.05 5.84 -0.47
N GLY A 511 8.66 4.61 -0.74
CA GLY A 511 9.53 3.44 -0.87
C GLY A 511 9.59 2.95 -2.32
N ILE A 512 10.73 2.37 -2.69
CA ILE A 512 11.10 2.12 -4.11
C ILE A 512 10.10 1.22 -4.87
N ALA A 513 9.43 0.28 -4.18
CA ALA A 513 8.37 -0.56 -4.76
C ALA A 513 7.01 0.16 -4.85
N ASN A 514 7.02 1.44 -5.24
CA ASN A 514 5.87 2.35 -5.28
C ASN A 514 5.01 2.27 -4.00
N LEU A 515 5.65 2.56 -2.89
CA LEU A 515 5.04 2.72 -1.57
C LEU A 515 4.91 4.22 -1.29
N PHE A 516 3.77 4.72 -0.86
CA PHE A 516 3.55 6.14 -0.58
C PHE A 516 2.77 6.31 0.73
N TRP A 517 3.24 7.16 1.63
CA TRP A 517 2.53 7.47 2.88
C TRP A 517 2.51 8.98 3.12
N TRP A 518 1.57 9.43 3.94
CA TRP A 518 1.47 10.82 4.37
C TRP A 518 0.97 10.92 5.82
N CYS A 519 1.30 12.02 6.48
CA CYS A 519 0.82 12.40 7.81
C CYS A 519 0.58 13.91 7.83
N ASP A 520 -0.69 14.30 7.82
CA ASP A 520 -1.18 15.67 7.77
C ASP A 520 -1.73 16.08 9.14
N ARG A 521 -0.91 16.83 9.88
CA ARG A 521 -1.23 17.36 11.20
C ARG A 521 -2.16 18.58 11.17
N GLU A 522 -2.38 19.20 10.00
CA GLU A 522 -3.39 20.28 9.85
C GLU A 522 -4.79 19.69 9.73
N LYS A 523 -4.94 18.60 8.96
CA LYS A 523 -6.22 17.91 8.73
C LYS A 523 -6.51 16.77 9.71
N GLY A 524 -5.53 16.37 10.51
CA GLY A 524 -5.71 15.29 11.49
C GLY A 524 -5.83 13.90 10.85
N VAL A 525 -5.14 13.67 9.73
CA VAL A 525 -5.20 12.40 8.99
C VAL A 525 -3.81 11.90 8.60
N ALA A 526 -3.63 10.59 8.61
CA ALA A 526 -2.46 9.92 8.05
C ALA A 526 -2.92 8.72 7.22
N GLY A 527 -2.10 8.31 6.26
CA GLY A 527 -2.45 7.22 5.35
C GLY A 527 -1.25 6.61 4.67
N MET A 528 -1.46 5.42 4.11
CA MET A 528 -0.48 4.73 3.29
C MET A 528 -1.14 3.98 2.14
N ILE A 529 -0.47 3.97 0.98
CA ILE A 529 -0.76 3.12 -0.17
C ILE A 529 0.50 2.34 -0.49
N ALA A 530 0.36 1.04 -0.71
CA ALA A 530 1.47 0.14 -0.86
C ALA A 530 1.26 -0.83 -2.02
N SER A 531 2.21 -0.82 -2.96
CA SER A 531 2.34 -1.86 -3.97
C SER A 531 3.56 -2.75 -3.69
N GLN A 532 3.81 -3.73 -4.53
CA GLN A 532 5.13 -4.38 -4.63
C GLN A 532 5.63 -4.34 -6.09
N VAL A 533 5.33 -3.27 -6.82
CA VAL A 533 5.65 -3.09 -8.23
C VAL A 533 6.93 -2.26 -8.38
N MET A 534 7.87 -2.78 -9.16
CA MET A 534 9.08 -2.11 -9.64
C MET A 534 8.95 -1.80 -11.14
N PRO A 535 9.61 -0.76 -11.68
CA PRO A 535 10.48 0.20 -10.99
C PRO A 535 9.71 1.30 -10.23
N PHE A 536 10.40 2.06 -9.39
CA PHE A 536 9.84 3.26 -8.74
C PHE A 536 9.33 4.27 -9.77
N GLY A 537 8.25 4.99 -9.45
CA GLY A 537 7.58 5.89 -10.37
C GLY A 537 6.70 5.18 -11.40
N ASP A 538 6.05 4.07 -11.01
CA ASP A 538 5.05 3.41 -11.86
C ASP A 538 3.80 4.30 -11.95
N MET A 539 3.48 4.75 -13.16
CA MET A 539 2.39 5.71 -13.38
C MET A 539 1.01 5.17 -13.04
N HIS A 540 0.79 3.85 -13.06
CA HIS A 540 -0.48 3.27 -12.61
C HIS A 540 -0.59 3.39 -11.09
N VAL A 541 0.48 3.05 -10.36
CA VAL A 541 0.49 3.17 -8.89
C VAL A 541 0.46 4.63 -8.43
N MET A 542 1.20 5.53 -9.08
CA MET A 542 1.17 6.97 -8.77
C MET A 542 -0.21 7.59 -9.02
N SER A 543 -0.92 7.18 -10.07
CA SER A 543 -2.29 7.64 -10.34
C SER A 543 -3.26 7.17 -9.26
N GLN A 544 -3.13 5.92 -8.80
CA GLN A 544 -3.92 5.39 -7.68
C GLN A 544 -3.58 6.08 -6.36
N TRP A 545 -2.31 6.42 -6.12
CA TRP A 545 -1.93 7.21 -4.94
C TRP A 545 -2.63 8.56 -4.91
N ALA A 546 -2.57 9.34 -6.00
CA ALA A 546 -3.23 10.63 -6.09
C ALA A 546 -4.76 10.52 -5.93
N ALA A 547 -5.38 9.51 -6.55
CA ALA A 547 -6.83 9.30 -6.48
C ALA A 547 -7.31 8.92 -5.06
N CYS A 548 -6.65 7.96 -4.42
CA CYS A 548 -6.99 7.53 -3.05
C CYS A 548 -6.70 8.63 -2.03
N GLU A 549 -5.60 9.38 -2.17
CA GLU A 549 -5.34 10.52 -1.29
C GLU A 549 -6.43 11.61 -1.46
N ALA A 550 -6.80 11.93 -2.70
CA ALA A 550 -7.87 12.89 -2.97
C ALA A 550 -9.22 12.44 -2.42
N ALA A 551 -9.54 11.15 -2.51
CA ALA A 551 -10.76 10.59 -1.91
C ALA A 551 -10.76 10.73 -0.38
N VAL A 552 -9.62 10.49 0.29
CA VAL A 552 -9.49 10.67 1.75
C VAL A 552 -9.75 12.13 2.15
N TYR A 553 -9.10 13.11 1.52
CA TYR A 553 -9.35 14.51 1.87
C TYR A 553 -10.76 15.00 1.51
N SER A 554 -11.32 14.52 0.39
CA SER A 554 -12.71 14.83 0.01
C SER A 554 -13.76 14.23 0.96
N ALA A 555 -13.39 13.24 1.79
CA ALA A 555 -14.26 12.68 2.83
C ALA A 555 -14.13 13.40 4.18
N LEU A 556 -13.11 14.25 4.35
CA LEU A 556 -12.87 15.08 5.55
C LEU A 556 -13.45 16.50 5.44
N SER A 557 -13.88 16.90 4.23
CA SER A 557 -14.42 18.22 3.89
C SER A 557 -15.94 18.25 3.79
#